data_AF-A0A1E3YAE2-F1
#
_entry.id   AF-A0A1E3YAE2-F1
#
_cell.length_a   1.000
_cell.length_b   1.000
_cell.length_c   1.000
_cell.angle_alpha   90.00
_cell.angle_beta   90.00
_cell.angle_gamma   90.00
#
_symmetry.space_group_name_H-M   'P 1'
#
loop_
_entity.id
_entity.type
_entity.pdbx_description
1 polymer ?
#
loop_
_entity_poly.entity_id
_entity_poly.type
_entity_poly.pdbx_seq_one_letter_code
_entity_poly.pdbx_strand_id
1 'polypeptide(L)'
;MADTRPLTVTIPDGMEFADLRLTRDPITLDLEFDRSVVELICHASGIDSAIFWQAPEDNIAALFAAWYHRHIQEGGAPDPVFEQIRSEIRDEQ
;
A
#
# COMPACT_ATOMS: atom_id res chain seq x y z
N MET A 1 2.92 -8.57 24.39
CA MET A 1 3.58 -8.96 23.13
C MET A 1 2.52 -8.82 22.07
N ALA A 2 2.60 -7.82 21.20
CA ALA A 2 1.64 -7.66 20.12
C ALA A 2 1.85 -8.84 19.15
N ASP A 3 0.79 -9.56 18.87
CA ASP A 3 0.77 -10.66 17.91
C ASP A 3 0.85 -10.04 16.51
N THR A 4 2.07 -9.92 15.96
CA THR A 4 2.30 -9.49 14.58
C THR A 4 2.06 -10.70 13.67
N ARG A 5 0.79 -11.08 13.50
CA ARG A 5 0.42 -12.13 12.56
C ARG A 5 0.67 -11.65 11.13
N PRO A 6 1.36 -12.44 10.29
CA PRO A 6 1.51 -12.11 8.88
C PRO A 6 0.14 -12.13 8.21
N LEU A 7 -0.27 -10.99 7.66
CA LEU A 7 -1.48 -10.88 6.85
C LEU A 7 -1.16 -11.32 5.43
N THR A 8 -1.94 -12.27 4.91
CA THR A 8 -1.80 -12.70 3.51
C THR A 8 -2.78 -11.91 2.66
N VAL A 9 -2.26 -11.03 1.83
CA VAL A 9 -3.05 -10.18 0.96
C VAL A 9 -3.01 -10.69 -0.47
N THR A 10 -4.16 -10.74 -1.11
CA THR A 10 -4.38 -11.15 -2.50
C THR A 10 -4.86 -9.94 -3.29
N ILE A 11 -4.09 -9.58 -4.32
CA ILE A 11 -4.47 -8.54 -5.27
C ILE A 11 -5.37 -9.17 -6.34
N PRO A 12 -6.58 -8.63 -6.59
CA PRO A 12 -7.47 -9.12 -7.65
C PRO A 12 -6.83 -9.09 -9.04
N ASP A 13 -7.16 -10.08 -9.88
CA ASP A 13 -6.73 -10.09 -11.28
C ASP A 13 -7.20 -8.84 -12.03
N GLY A 14 -6.28 -8.20 -12.77
CA GLY A 14 -6.56 -7.00 -13.55
C GLY A 14 -6.57 -5.70 -12.74
N MET A 15 -6.25 -5.74 -11.44
CA MET A 15 -6.02 -4.55 -10.63
C MET A 15 -4.55 -4.13 -10.74
N GLU A 16 -4.32 -2.86 -11.07
CA GLU A 16 -2.98 -2.29 -11.15
C GLU A 16 -2.71 -1.40 -9.94
N PHE A 17 -1.43 -1.20 -9.64
CA PHE A 17 -1.05 -0.29 -8.55
C PHE A 17 -1.56 1.14 -8.79
N ALA A 18 -1.66 1.56 -10.06
CA ALA A 18 -2.17 2.86 -10.45
C ALA A 18 -3.66 3.08 -10.08
N ASP A 19 -4.44 2.01 -9.87
CA ASP A 19 -5.84 2.11 -9.43
C ASP A 19 -5.96 2.72 -8.03
N LEU A 20 -4.92 2.61 -7.18
CA LEU A 20 -4.88 3.29 -5.89
C LEU A 20 -5.00 4.82 -6.02
N ARG A 21 -4.64 5.37 -7.19
CA ARG A 21 -4.57 6.81 -7.46
C ARG A 21 -3.82 7.53 -6.34
N LEU A 22 -2.70 6.94 -5.95
CA LEU A 22 -1.93 7.39 -4.81
C LEU A 22 -1.40 8.80 -5.05
N THR A 23 -1.69 9.68 -4.11
CA THR A 23 -1.16 11.03 -4.05
C THR A 23 -0.56 11.27 -2.66
N ARG A 24 0.39 12.18 -2.58
CA ARG A 24 0.98 12.60 -1.31
C ARG A 24 0.68 14.07 -1.10
N ASP A 25 0.12 14.40 0.05
CA ASP A 25 -0.12 15.80 0.38
C ASP A 25 1.24 16.50 0.62
N PRO A 26 1.52 17.62 -0.08
CA PRO A 26 2.83 18.26 -0.04
C PRO A 26 3.13 19.00 1.27
N ILE A 27 2.14 19.16 2.17
CA ILE A 27 2.28 19.93 3.41
C ILE A 27 2.37 19.00 4.62
N THR A 28 1.45 18.04 4.72
CA THR A 28 1.32 17.07 5.79
C THR A 28 2.11 15.79 5.53
N LEU A 29 2.52 15.56 4.27
CA LEU A 29 3.19 14.35 3.80
C LEU A 29 2.35 13.07 3.90
N ASP A 30 1.05 13.22 4.17
CA ASP A 30 0.09 12.12 4.25
C ASP A 30 -0.16 11.48 2.88
N LEU A 31 -0.48 10.19 2.90
CA LEU A 31 -0.81 9.44 1.69
C LEU A 31 -2.32 9.45 1.47
N GLU A 32 -2.75 10.05 0.37
CA GLU A 32 -4.12 10.02 -0.11
C GLU A 32 -4.27 8.93 -1.17
N PHE A 33 -5.31 8.12 -1.06
CA PHE A 33 -5.55 6.99 -1.97
C PHE A 33 -7.03 6.59 -1.99
N ASP A 34 -7.41 5.83 -3.02
CA ASP A 34 -8.77 5.34 -3.15
C ASP A 34 -9.03 4.18 -2.18
N ARG A 35 -9.87 4.44 -1.17
CA ARG A 35 -10.22 3.44 -0.15
C ARG A 35 -10.94 2.23 -0.74
N SER A 36 -11.69 2.43 -1.83
CA SER A 36 -12.45 1.36 -2.47
C SER A 36 -11.51 0.26 -2.99
N VAL A 37 -10.29 0.62 -3.41
CA VAL A 37 -9.27 -0.33 -3.87
C VAL A 37 -8.79 -1.20 -2.71
N VAL A 38 -8.51 -0.59 -1.55
CA VAL A 38 -8.13 -1.32 -0.34
C VAL A 38 -9.27 -2.24 0.12
N GLU A 39 -10.51 -1.78 0.05
CA GLU A 39 -11.68 -2.61 0.38
C GLU A 39 -11.84 -3.81 -0.57
N LEU A 40 -11.61 -3.63 -1.87
CA LEU A 40 -11.62 -4.71 -2.84
C LEU A 40 -10.53 -5.75 -2.57
N ILE A 41 -9.32 -5.30 -2.26
CA ILE A 41 -8.20 -6.17 -1.87
C ILE A 41 -8.54 -6.93 -0.58
N CYS A 42 -9.10 -6.25 0.42
CA CYS A 42 -9.55 -6.87 1.65
C CYS A 42 -10.61 -7.95 1.39
N HIS A 43 -11.60 -7.63 0.54
CA HIS A 43 -12.64 -8.57 0.14
C HIS A 43 -12.06 -9.81 -0.57
N ALA A 44 -11.16 -9.61 -1.54
CA ALA A 44 -10.49 -10.71 -2.24
C ALA A 44 -9.60 -11.55 -1.32
N SER A 45 -9.02 -10.93 -0.29
CA SER A 45 -8.15 -11.59 0.69
C SER A 45 -8.92 -12.25 1.84
N GLY A 46 -10.22 -11.99 1.97
CA GLY A 46 -11.00 -12.39 3.16
C GLY A 46 -10.55 -11.69 4.45
N ILE A 47 -9.96 -10.50 4.33
CA ILE A 47 -9.48 -9.68 5.45
C ILE A 47 -10.53 -8.61 5.77
N ASP A 48 -10.75 -8.34 7.06
CA ASP A 48 -11.59 -7.22 7.49
C ASP A 48 -10.85 -5.89 7.31
N SER A 49 -11.40 -4.97 6.53
CA SER A 49 -10.75 -3.70 6.21
C SER A 49 -10.52 -2.83 7.46
N ALA A 50 -11.27 -3.05 8.55
CA ALA A 50 -11.05 -2.34 9.81
C ALA A 50 -9.65 -2.57 10.39
N ILE A 51 -8.96 -3.67 10.04
CA ILE A 51 -7.57 -3.90 10.47
C ILE A 51 -6.59 -2.86 9.91
N PHE A 52 -6.93 -2.20 8.80
CA PHE A 52 -6.12 -1.15 8.19
C PHE A 52 -6.48 0.24 8.74
N TRP A 53 -7.72 0.42 9.19
CA TRP A 53 -8.24 1.72 9.66
C TRP A 53 -8.21 1.91 11.17
N GLN A 54 -8.30 0.84 11.95
CA GLN A 54 -8.40 0.86 13.41
C GLN A 54 -7.12 0.40 14.12
N ALA A 55 -6.17 -0.15 13.37
CA ALA A 55 -4.86 -0.57 13.88
C ALA A 55 -3.81 0.52 13.56
N PRO A 56 -2.52 0.37 13.96
CA PRO A 56 -1.52 1.40 13.71
C PRO A 56 -1.33 1.63 12.20
N GLU A 57 -1.03 2.89 11.85
CA GLU A 57 -0.91 3.41 10.47
C GLU A 57 0.08 2.61 9.60
N ASP A 58 1.02 1.88 10.21
CA ASP A 58 1.99 1.00 9.55
C ASP A 58 1.36 -0.09 8.66
N ASN A 59 0.15 -0.55 8.94
CA ASN A 59 -0.44 -1.68 8.19
C ASN A 59 -0.71 -1.35 6.72
N ILE A 60 -1.15 -0.11 6.44
CA ILE A 60 -1.43 0.34 5.06
C ILE A 60 -0.12 0.59 4.32
N ALA A 61 0.84 1.24 4.97
CA ALA A 61 2.16 1.48 4.39
C ALA A 61 2.85 0.16 4.01
N ALA A 62 2.79 -0.85 4.88
CA ALA A 62 3.35 -2.18 4.61
C ALA A 62 2.63 -2.89 3.45
N LEU A 63 1.30 -2.80 3.38
CA LEU A 63 0.52 -3.31 2.25
C LEU A 63 0.97 -2.70 0.93
N PHE A 64 1.02 -1.36 0.86
CA PHE A 64 1.39 -0.66 -0.36
C PHE A 64 2.84 -0.92 -0.76
N ALA A 65 3.77 -0.97 0.19
CA ALA A 65 5.17 -1.31 -0.09
C ALA A 65 5.33 -2.72 -0.68
N ALA A 66 4.64 -3.72 -0.10
CA ALA A 66 4.68 -5.09 -0.58
C ALA A 66 4.05 -5.22 -1.98
N TRP A 67 2.90 -4.57 -2.20
CA TRP A 67 2.24 -4.58 -3.50
C TRP A 67 3.06 -3.84 -4.55
N TYR A 68 3.58 -2.66 -4.25
CA TYR A 68 4.42 -1.88 -5.17
C TYR A 68 5.67 -2.67 -5.58
N HIS A 69 6.33 -3.32 -4.62
CA HIS A 69 7.50 -4.15 -4.92
C HIS A 69 7.15 -5.27 -5.91
N ARG A 70 6.03 -5.95 -5.71
CA ARG A 70 5.54 -6.99 -6.62
C ARG A 70 5.21 -6.41 -8.00
N HIS A 71 4.49 -5.29 -8.06
CA HIS A 71 4.12 -4.59 -9.31
C HIS A 71 5.35 -4.27 -10.16
N ILE A 72 6.42 -3.75 -9.56
CA ILE A 72 7.68 -3.47 -10.26
C ILE A 72 8.37 -4.76 -10.73
N GLN A 73 8.36 -5.83 -9.91
CA GLN A 73 8.91 -7.13 -10.31
C GLN A 73 8.16 -7.75 -11.49
N GLU A 74 6.87 -7.48 -11.61
CA GLU A 74 6.01 -7.92 -12.72
C GLU A 74 6.17 -7.03 -13.98
N GLY A 75 7.01 -6.00 -13.92
CA GLY A 75 7.25 -5.07 -15.04
C GLY A 75 6.26 -3.91 -15.12
N GLY A 76 5.49 -3.69 -14.05
CA GLY A 76 4.57 -2.57 -13.91
C GLY A 76 5.28 -1.21 -13.92
N ALA A 77 4.53 -0.16 -14.25
CA ALA A 77 5.06 1.20 -14.31
C ALA A 77 5.40 1.73 -12.91
N PRO A 78 6.54 2.44 -12.73
CA PRO A 78 6.89 3.05 -11.46
C PRO A 78 5.91 4.15 -11.07
N ASP A 79 5.56 4.19 -9.79
CA ASP A 79 4.66 5.19 -9.23
C ASP A 79 5.49 6.36 -8.65
N PRO A 80 5.21 7.61 -9.05
CA PRO A 80 6.04 8.75 -8.66
C PRO A 80 6.05 9.01 -7.14
N VAL A 81 4.95 8.72 -6.44
CA VAL A 81 4.86 8.92 -4.98
C VAL A 81 5.71 7.87 -4.27
N PHE A 82 5.58 6.60 -4.65
CA PHE A 82 6.39 5.54 -4.05
C PHE A 82 7.88 5.66 -4.39
N GLU A 83 8.24 6.08 -5.61
CA GLU A 83 9.64 6.33 -5.96
C GLU A 83 10.23 7.48 -5.15
N GLN A 84 9.46 8.55 -4.89
CA GLN A 84 9.89 9.63 -4.01
C GLN A 84 10.17 9.12 -2.59
N ILE A 85 9.23 8.37 -2.00
CA ILE A 85 9.38 7.78 -0.65
C ILE A 85 10.58 6.84 -0.59
N ARG A 86 10.78 6.02 -1.63
CA ARG A 86 11.95 5.11 -1.72
C ARG A 86 13.27 5.86 -1.85
N SER A 87 13.28 7.02 -2.51
CA SER A 87 14.46 7.88 -2.54
C SER A 87 14.73 8.44 -1.15
N GLU A 88 13.73 9.02 -0.49
CA GLU A 88 13.85 9.58 0.87
C GLU A 88 14.43 8.55 1.84
N ILE A 89 13.88 7.33 1.89
CA ILE A 89 14.36 6.25 2.76
C ILE A 89 15.81 5.85 2.43
N ARG A 90 16.22 5.91 1.15
CA ARG A 90 17.59 5.58 0.75
C ARG A 90 18.58 6.64 1.18
N ASP A 91 18.19 7.91 1.13
CA ASP A 91 19.01 9.05 1.51
C ASP A 91 19.19 9.19 3.03
N GLU A 92 18.36 8.52 3.84
CA GLU A 92 18.44 8.50 5.32
C GLU A 92 19.40 7.44 5.89
N GLN A 93 20.02 6.60 5.06
CA GLN A 93 20.82 5.42 5.48
C GLN A 93 22.34 5.58 5.35
#